data_AF-A0A2E7I9I2-F1
#
_entry.id   AF-A0A2E7I9I2-F1
#
_cell.length_a   1.000
_cell.length_b   1.000
_cell.length_c   1.000
_cell.angle_alpha   90.00
_cell.angle_beta   90.00
_cell.angle_gamma   90.00
#
_symmetry.space_group_name_H-M   'P 1'
#
loop_
_entity.id
_entity.type
_entity.pdbx_description
1 polymer ?
#
loop_
_entity_poly.entity_id
_entity_poly.type
_entity_poly.pdbx_seq_one_letter_code
_entity_poly.pdbx_strand_id
1 'polypeptide(L)' 'MLKNLKNYSFNLDIKKSVLDDVAYRVKNSRIINDYGNKKWKYGTEETYLKNLIDYWSNQYDWKKQEKEINKFSHY' A
#
# COMPACT_ATOMS: atom_id res chain seq x y z
N MET A 1 -23.66 -27.68 -14.98
CA MET A 1 -22.80 -27.81 -13.78
C MET A 1 -22.22 -26.43 -13.41
N LEU A 2 -23.08 -25.46 -13.08
CA LEU A 2 -22.68 -24.12 -12.62
C LEU A 2 -23.63 -23.73 -11.48
N LYS A 3 -23.31 -24.17 -10.25
CA LYS A 3 -24.01 -23.71 -9.05
C LYS A 3 -23.49 -22.31 -8.70
N ASN A 4 -24.40 -21.33 -8.72
CA ASN A 4 -24.35 -19.98 -8.12
C ASN A 4 -23.02 -19.53 -7.47
N LEU A 5 -22.09 -18.99 -8.26
CA LEU A 5 -20.94 -18.22 -7.75
C LEU A 5 -21.35 -16.89 -7.09
N LYS A 6 -22.59 -16.44 -7.26
CA LYS A 6 -23.13 -15.21 -6.65
C LYS A 6 -23.10 -15.22 -5.11
N ASN A 7 -23.04 -16.39 -4.47
CA ASN A 7 -23.08 -16.48 -3.00
C ASN A 7 -21.70 -16.39 -2.32
N TYR A 8 -20.61 -16.27 -3.09
CA TYR A 8 -19.25 -16.11 -2.56
C TYR A 8 -18.52 -14.88 -3.12
N SER A 9 -19.22 -13.93 -3.76
CA SER A 9 -18.57 -12.73 -4.29
C SER A 9 -17.93 -11.92 -3.16
N PHE A 10 -16.65 -11.61 -3.31
CA PHE A 10 -15.90 -10.73 -2.42
C PHE A 10 -15.73 -9.35 -3.05
N ASN A 11 -15.85 -8.30 -2.23
CA ASN A 11 -15.55 -6.93 -2.63
C ASN A 11 -14.62 -6.32 -1.60
N LEU A 12 -13.48 -5.79 -2.06
CA LEU A 12 -12.52 -5.15 -1.19
C LEU A 12 -13.09 -3.83 -0.69
N ASP A 13 -13.29 -3.71 0.64
CA ASP A 13 -13.69 -2.46 1.28
C ASP A 13 -12.86 -2.24 2.55
N ILE A 14 -11.82 -1.43 2.40
CA ILE A 14 -10.94 -1.05 3.50
C ILE A 14 -11.51 0.18 4.19
N LYS A 15 -11.79 0.02 5.48
CA LYS A 15 -12.29 1.11 6.34
C LYS A 15 -11.33 2.29 6.34
N LYS A 16 -11.87 3.50 6.29
CA LYS A 16 -11.09 4.74 6.37
C LYS A 16 -10.14 4.76 7.58
N SER A 17 -10.58 4.26 8.73
CA SER A 17 -9.75 4.20 9.95
C SER A 17 -8.48 3.36 9.78
N VAL A 18 -8.51 2.31 8.95
CA VAL A 18 -7.32 1.50 8.65
C VAL A 18 -6.35 2.30 7.77
N LEU A 19 -6.88 3.02 6.77
CA LEU A 19 -6.07 3.88 5.90
C LEU A 19 -5.44 5.03 6.68
N ASP A 20 -6.20 5.66 7.58
CA ASP A 20 -5.72 6.73 8.44
C ASP A 20 -4.60 6.23 9.38
N ASP A 21 -4.75 5.04 9.98
CA ASP A 21 -3.71 4.44 10.84
C ASP A 21 -2.44 4.10 10.04
N VAL A 22 -2.58 3.51 8.85
CA VAL A 22 -1.42 3.22 7.97
C VAL A 22 -0.72 4.51 7.56
N ALA A 23 -1.45 5.52 7.10
CA ALA A 23 -0.87 6.81 6.72
C ALA A 23 -0.13 7.47 7.89
N TYR A 24 -0.72 7.43 9.09
CA TYR A 24 -0.06 7.93 10.29
C TYR A 24 1.25 7.18 10.59
N ARG A 25 1.27 5.85 10.53
CA ARG A 25 2.47 5.05 10.82
C ARG A 25 3.57 5.21 9.77
N VAL A 26 3.20 5.21 8.49
CA VAL A 26 4.16 5.41 7.38
C VAL A 26 4.81 6.79 7.51
N LYS A 27 4.01 7.84 7.73
CA LYS A 27 4.52 9.21 7.90
C LYS A 27 5.43 9.38 9.12
N ASN A 28 5.15 8.68 10.21
CA ASN A 28 5.92 8.78 11.46
C ASN A 28 7.00 7.68 11.59
N SER A 29 7.33 7.00 10.50
CA SER A 29 8.35 5.95 10.51
C SER A 29 9.74 6.52 10.80
N ARG A 30 10.46 5.88 11.72
CA ARG A 30 11.87 6.21 12.00
C ARG A 30 12.77 5.58 10.94
N ILE A 31 13.55 6.41 10.24
CA ILE A 31 14.51 5.97 9.23
C ILE A 31 15.92 6.02 9.83
N ILE A 32 16.71 4.97 9.59
CA ILE A 32 18.11 4.87 10.01
C ILE A 32 19.00 5.31 8.84
N ASN A 33 20.07 6.07 9.13
CA ASN A 33 21.02 6.51 8.13
C ASN A 33 21.72 5.31 7.46
N ASP A 34 21.89 5.37 6.14
CA ASP A 34 22.40 4.26 5.33
C ASP A 34 23.70 4.63 4.60
N TYR A 35 24.78 4.76 5.37
CA TYR A 35 26.08 5.19 4.84
C TYR A 35 26.67 4.17 3.87
N GLY A 36 27.10 4.63 2.69
CA GLY A 36 27.82 3.80 1.72
C GLY A 36 26.96 2.87 0.86
N ASN A 37 25.62 2.89 0.99
CA ASN A 37 24.73 2.00 0.25
C ASN A 37 24.08 2.63 -1.00
N LYS A 38 24.66 3.67 -1.59
CA LYS A 38 24.13 4.31 -2.81
C LYS A 38 23.99 3.36 -4.03
N LYS A 39 24.65 2.19 -3.98
CA LYS A 39 24.58 1.12 -5.00
C LYS A 39 23.68 -0.06 -4.58
N TRP A 40 22.86 0.08 -3.53
CA TRP A 40 21.88 -0.93 -3.10
C TRP A 40 22.45 -2.28 -2.68
N LYS A 41 23.75 -2.34 -2.36
CA LYS A 41 24.45 -3.58 -2.04
C LYS A 41 24.01 -4.18 -0.70
N TYR A 42 23.46 -3.37 0.21
CA TYR A 42 23.07 -3.76 1.56
C TYR A 42 21.56 -3.70 1.80
N GLY A 43 20.78 -3.63 0.72
CA GLY A 43 19.32 -3.51 0.77
C GLY A 43 18.85 -2.12 0.36
N THR A 44 17.62 -1.78 0.78
CA THR A 44 16.95 -0.55 0.38
C THR A 44 17.73 0.70 0.77
N GLU A 45 17.98 1.57 -0.20
CA GLU A 45 18.68 2.83 0.03
C GLU A 45 17.80 3.87 0.73
N GLU A 46 18.38 4.61 1.67
CA GLU A 46 17.69 5.57 2.54
C GLU A 46 16.91 6.66 1.78
N THR A 47 17.50 7.28 0.76
CA THR A 47 16.86 8.35 -0.01
C THR A 47 15.64 7.81 -0.75
N TYR A 48 15.76 6.62 -1.35
CA TYR A 48 14.63 5.96 -1.99
C TYR A 48 13.51 5.67 -0.99
N LEU A 49 13.83 5.12 0.18
CA LEU A 49 12.83 4.82 1.20
C LEU A 49 12.13 6.10 1.70
N LYS A 50 12.87 7.20 1.89
CA LYS A 50 12.32 8.52 2.22
C LYS A 50 11.32 9.01 1.15
N ASN A 51 11.69 8.91 -0.12
CA ASN A 51 10.83 9.31 -1.23
C ASN A 51 9.58 8.42 -1.33
N LEU A 52 9.71 7.12 -1.05
CA LEU A 52 8.58 6.20 -1.04
C LEU A 52 7.61 6.51 0.11
N ILE A 53 8.13 6.82 1.30
CA ILE A 53 7.32 7.26 2.45
C ILE A 53 6.55 8.54 2.12
N ASP A 54 7.20 9.51 1.49
CA ASP A 54 6.53 10.75 1.05
C ASP A 54 5.40 10.46 0.05
N TYR A 55 5.70 9.67 -0.99
CA TYR A 55 4.71 9.28 -1.99
C TYR A 55 3.49 8.57 -1.37
N TRP A 56 3.71 7.58 -0.50
CA TRP A 56 2.63 6.86 0.17
C TRP A 56 1.82 7.73 1.13
N SER A 57 2.46 8.68 1.81
CA SER A 57 1.79 9.52 2.81
C SER A 57 0.98 10.66 2.17
N ASN A 58 1.42 11.16 1.01
CA ASN A 58 0.93 12.42 0.45
C ASN A 58 0.27 12.29 -0.94
N GLN A 59 0.58 11.25 -1.70
CA GLN A 59 0.21 11.18 -3.12
C GLN A 59 -0.57 9.91 -3.49
N TYR A 60 -0.33 8.80 -2.78
CA TYR A 60 -0.95 7.52 -3.11
C TYR A 60 -2.43 7.47 -2.68
N ASP A 61 -3.32 7.29 -3.65
CA ASP A 61 -4.77 7.17 -3.43
C ASP A 61 -5.20 5.69 -3.38
N TRP A 62 -5.31 5.15 -2.17
CA TRP A 62 -5.78 3.78 -1.97
C TRP A 62 -7.22 3.57 -2.47
N LYS A 63 -8.11 4.56 -2.35
CA LYS A 63 -9.51 4.41 -2.78
C LYS A 63 -9.65 4.38 -4.29
N LYS A 64 -8.73 5.02 -5.02
CA LYS A 64 -8.58 4.80 -6.47
C LYS A 64 -8.16 3.37 -6.76
N GLN A 65 -7.13 2.84 -6.08
CA GLN A 65 -6.65 1.48 -6.32
C GLN A 65 -7.68 0.41 -5.95
N GLU A 66 -8.40 0.59 -4.84
CA GLU A 66 -9.49 -0.30 -4.40
C GLU A 66 -10.57 -0.43 -5.48
N LYS A 67 -10.94 0.68 -6.15
CA LYS A 67 -11.86 0.64 -7.29
C LYS A 67 -11.30 -0.14 -8.46
N GLU A 68 -10.02 0.03 -8.79
CA GLU A 68 -9.37 -0.73 -9.87
C GLU A 68 -9.34 -2.23 -9.58
N ILE A 69 -9.03 -2.61 -8.34
CA ILE A 69 -9.05 -4.02 -7.89
C ILE A 69 -10.47 -4.59 -8.04
N ASN A 70 -11.48 -3.87 -7.56
CA ASN A 70 -12.88 -4.31 -7.60
C ASN A 70 -13.52 -4.31 -9.00
N LYS A 71 -12.80 -3.90 -10.07
CA LYS A 71 -13.27 -4.10 -11.45
C LYS A 71 -13.34 -5.56 -11.86
N PHE A 72 -12.57 -6.42 -11.20
CA PHE A 72 -12.56 -7.85 -11.43
C PHE A 72 -13.42 -8.56 -10.39
N SER A 73 -13.94 -9.73 -10.76
CA SER A 73 -14.67 -10.56 -9.81
C SER A 73 -13.72 -11.26 -8.85
N HIS A 74 -14.00 -11.14 -7.55
CA HIS A 74 -13.28 -11.84 -6.48
C HIS A 74 -14.23 -12.85 -5.81
N TYR A 75 -13.70 -13.99 -5.39
CA TYR A 75 -14.46 -15.08 -4.76
C TYR A 75 -13.57 -15.84 -3.76
#